data_AF-A0A7S0SZS4-F1
#
_entry.id   AF-A0A7S0SZS4-F1
#
_cell.length_a   1.000
_cell.length_b   1.000
_cell.length_c   1.000
_cell.angle_alpha   90.00
_cell.angle_beta   90.00
_cell.angle_gamma   90.00
#
_symmetry.space_group_name_H-M   'P 1'
#
loop_
_entity.id
_entity.type
_entity.pdbx_description
1 polymer ?
#
loop_
_entity_poly.entity_id
_entity_poly.type
_entity_poly.pdbx_seq_one_letter_code
_entity_poly.pdbx_strand_id
1 'polypeptide(L)'
;AQDGQAGADADQQLDWESSRGHEGWTLVLCGHSLGAGVATVLSLHLRQTFPSVRVWGIEPPGGLLSAELAFKCREWTVSSIHGCDLITRLSGPCLLKLRRDLVDVLVRCKVNKFSLLARMTCAGGPLEEADLLLPPGQGAHEATMLRQEFEHFHAKQVSERPLMAAPLFPPGRLLHLRRLPARRSRPAGSLAEAYEARWITAQELVSQGMLINSSFFTDHFPDKVVAVLSELAMKYSASSTQMSRSYSFSSGAIGGGGNGG
;
A
#
# COMPACT_ATOMS: atom_id res chain seq x y z
N ALA A 1 -41.80 -15.87 38.72
CA ALA A 1 -40.74 -16.79 38.23
C ALA A 1 -41.02 -17.01 36.75
N GLN A 2 -40.22 -16.59 35.78
CA GLN A 2 -38.83 -16.14 35.77
C GLN A 2 -38.72 -14.92 34.83
N ASP A 3 -38.11 -13.83 35.30
CA ASP A 3 -37.61 -12.77 34.43
C ASP A 3 -36.24 -13.21 33.90
N GLY A 4 -36.10 -13.27 32.58
CA GLY A 4 -34.83 -13.50 31.90
C GLY A 4 -34.03 -12.21 31.85
N GLN A 5 -32.99 -12.10 32.69
CA GLN A 5 -31.97 -11.06 32.59
C GLN A 5 -31.15 -11.28 31.31
N ALA A 6 -31.40 -10.44 30.30
CA ALA A 6 -30.46 -10.22 29.22
C ALA A 6 -29.27 -9.44 29.80
N GLY A 7 -28.09 -10.06 29.80
CA GLY A 7 -26.83 -9.41 30.14
C GLY A 7 -26.56 -8.28 29.14
N ALA A 8 -26.63 -7.05 29.62
CA ALA A 8 -26.05 -5.92 28.91
C ALA A 8 -24.53 -6.07 28.97
N ASP A 9 -23.90 -6.29 27.81
CA ASP A 9 -22.46 -6.12 27.63
C ASP A 9 -22.14 -4.67 28.01
N ALA A 10 -21.59 -4.50 29.22
CA ALA A 10 -21.09 -3.24 29.69
C ALA A 10 -19.88 -2.87 28.84
N ASP A 11 -20.01 -1.78 28.07
CA ASP A 11 -18.88 -1.02 27.56
C ASP A 11 -17.88 -0.85 28.71
N GLN A 12 -16.71 -1.48 28.59
CA GLN A 12 -15.61 -1.30 29.53
C GLN A 12 -15.09 0.13 29.37
N GLN A 13 -15.76 1.09 30.02
CA GLN A 13 -15.23 2.41 30.26
C GLN A 13 -13.97 2.24 31.11
N LEU A 14 -12.81 2.49 30.49
CA LEU A 14 -11.53 2.54 31.19
C LEU A 14 -11.64 3.57 32.32
N ASP A 15 -11.57 3.08 33.56
CA ASP A 15 -11.72 3.91 34.75
C ASP A 15 -10.51 4.86 34.83
N TRP A 16 -10.78 6.16 34.89
CA TRP A 16 -9.79 7.24 34.80
C TRP A 16 -8.71 7.18 35.89
N GLU A 17 -8.95 6.45 36.98
CA GLU A 17 -7.97 6.20 38.04
C GLU A 17 -6.78 5.35 37.58
N SER A 18 -6.98 4.50 36.57
CA SER A 18 -5.91 3.67 35.96
C SER A 18 -4.99 4.45 35.00
N SER A 19 -5.31 5.72 34.70
CA SER A 19 -4.51 6.61 33.83
C SER A 19 -3.37 7.34 34.54
N ARG A 20 -3.25 7.22 35.87
CA ARG A 20 -2.19 7.90 36.64
C ARG A 20 -0.81 7.37 36.24
N GLY A 21 0.08 8.26 35.82
CA GLY A 21 1.45 7.92 35.38
C GLY A 21 1.70 7.98 33.87
N HIS A 22 0.69 8.26 33.06
CA HIS A 22 0.81 8.45 31.61
C HIS A 22 0.76 9.93 31.17
N GLU A 23 0.85 10.85 32.12
CA GLU A 23 0.92 12.29 31.86
C GLU A 23 2.12 12.59 30.94
N GLY A 24 1.85 13.26 29.81
CA GLY A 24 2.86 13.59 28.79
C GLY A 24 3.12 12.50 27.74
N TRP A 25 2.54 11.31 27.87
CA TRP A 25 2.66 10.29 26.82
C TRP A 25 1.83 10.67 25.59
N THR A 26 2.33 10.32 24.41
CA THR A 26 1.57 10.46 23.16
C THR A 26 0.96 9.12 22.79
N LEU A 27 -0.36 9.09 22.61
CA LEU A 27 -1.03 7.90 22.09
C LEU A 27 -0.62 7.68 20.62
N VAL A 28 -0.09 6.51 20.32
CA VAL A 28 0.30 6.11 18.97
C VAL A 28 -0.49 4.89 18.56
N LEU A 29 -1.25 5.01 17.48
CA LEU A 29 -1.91 3.88 16.84
C LEU A 29 -1.03 3.39 15.69
N CYS A 30 -0.96 2.08 15.52
CA CYS A 30 -0.31 1.47 14.37
C CYS A 30 -1.16 0.32 13.86
N GLY A 31 -0.97 -0.02 12.60
CA GLY A 31 -1.62 -1.16 11.99
C GLY A 31 -1.04 -1.41 10.62
N HIS A 32 -1.17 -2.65 10.16
CA HIS A 32 -0.82 -3.06 8.81
C HIS A 32 -2.09 -3.32 8.01
N SER A 33 -2.07 -3.03 6.71
CA SER A 33 -3.18 -3.34 5.79
C SER A 33 -4.50 -2.75 6.28
N LEU A 34 -5.57 -3.55 6.34
CA LEU A 34 -6.86 -3.16 6.92
C LEU A 34 -6.70 -2.57 8.33
N GLY A 35 -5.79 -3.09 9.16
CA GLY A 35 -5.50 -2.56 10.49
C GLY A 35 -4.99 -1.12 10.46
N ALA A 36 -4.21 -0.74 9.45
CA ALA A 36 -3.79 0.65 9.24
C ALA A 36 -5.00 1.56 8.94
N GLY A 37 -5.95 1.04 8.15
CA GLY A 37 -7.20 1.73 7.87
C GLY A 37 -8.05 1.91 9.12
N VAL A 38 -8.22 0.86 9.92
CA VAL A 38 -8.92 0.90 11.21
C VAL A 38 -8.26 1.91 12.16
N ALA A 39 -6.93 1.84 12.33
CA ALA A 39 -6.19 2.78 13.16
C ALA A 39 -6.40 4.24 12.72
N THR A 40 -6.42 4.49 11.41
CA THR A 40 -6.70 5.82 10.87
C THR A 40 -8.12 6.27 11.21
N VAL A 41 -9.14 5.45 10.92
CA VAL A 41 -10.54 5.84 11.17
C VAL A 41 -10.79 6.01 12.66
N LEU A 42 -10.26 5.13 13.51
CA LEU A 42 -10.34 5.23 14.95
C LEU A 42 -9.71 6.53 15.47
N SER A 43 -8.58 6.94 14.89
CA SER A 43 -7.91 8.19 15.29
C SER A 43 -8.80 9.42 15.10
N LEU A 44 -9.70 9.45 14.11
CA LEU A 44 -10.63 10.56 13.90
C LEU A 44 -11.54 10.76 15.11
N HIS A 45 -11.99 9.66 15.72
CA HIS A 45 -12.81 9.70 16.93
C HIS A 45 -11.95 10.03 18.16
N LEU A 46 -10.81 9.35 18.32
CA LEU A 46 -9.94 9.52 19.48
C LEU A 46 -9.31 10.92 19.58
N ARG A 47 -9.23 11.69 18.49
CA ARG A 47 -8.73 13.07 18.54
C ARG A 47 -9.52 14.00 19.47
N GLN A 48 -10.78 13.68 19.75
CA GLN A 48 -11.60 14.46 20.68
C GLN A 48 -11.10 14.32 22.13
N THR A 49 -10.55 13.16 22.47
CA THR A 49 -10.05 12.82 23.82
C THR A 49 -8.52 12.93 23.90
N PHE A 50 -7.83 12.59 22.82
CA PHE A 50 -6.37 12.58 22.66
C PHE A 50 -5.95 13.46 21.47
N PRO A 51 -5.92 14.80 21.60
CA PRO A 51 -5.61 15.70 20.49
C PRO A 51 -4.24 15.46 19.83
N SER A 52 -3.29 14.91 20.59
CA SER A 52 -1.92 14.60 20.16
C SER A 52 -1.76 13.21 19.52
N VAL A 53 -2.84 12.42 19.38
CA VAL A 53 -2.77 11.05 18.82
C VAL A 53 -2.03 11.03 17.48
N ARG A 54 -1.18 10.02 17.28
CA ARG A 54 -0.44 9.76 16.04
C ARG A 54 -0.85 8.42 15.45
N VAL A 55 -0.75 8.30 14.13
CA VAL A 55 -0.99 7.04 13.41
C VAL A 55 0.20 6.71 12.52
N TRP A 56 0.70 5.49 12.64
CA TRP A 56 1.61 4.86 11.70
C TRP A 56 0.88 3.76 10.93
N GLY A 57 0.42 4.09 9.73
CA GLY A 57 -0.24 3.15 8.84
C GLY A 57 0.78 2.40 7.99
N ILE A 58 0.84 1.08 8.10
CA ILE A 58 1.74 0.28 7.28
C ILE A 58 0.90 -0.31 6.13
N GLU A 59 1.18 0.10 4.90
CA GLU A 59 0.46 -0.37 3.71
C GLU A 59 -1.09 -0.27 3.80
N PRO A 60 -1.68 0.91 4.12
CA PRO A 60 -3.14 1.03 4.24
C PRO A 60 -3.85 0.86 2.89
N PRO A 61 -5.15 0.49 2.87
CA PRO A 61 -5.92 0.39 1.63
C PRO A 61 -5.95 1.71 0.85
N GLY A 62 -5.70 1.65 -0.45
CA GLY A 62 -5.66 2.82 -1.32
C GLY A 62 -7.00 3.52 -1.48
N GLY A 63 -8.10 2.79 -1.38
CA GLY A 63 -9.46 3.30 -1.50
C GLY A 63 -10.15 3.57 -0.16
N LEU A 64 -9.43 4.11 0.85
CA LEU A 64 -9.97 4.24 2.20
C LEU A 64 -10.80 5.51 2.43
N LEU A 65 -10.27 6.69 2.08
CA LEU A 65 -10.85 7.99 2.48
C LEU A 65 -11.18 8.87 1.26
N SER A 66 -12.11 9.81 1.41
CA SER A 66 -12.27 10.89 0.43
C SER A 66 -11.02 11.77 0.37
N ALA A 67 -10.88 12.55 -0.70
CA ALA A 67 -9.74 13.47 -0.87
C ALA A 67 -9.58 14.42 0.33
N GLU A 68 -10.67 15.02 0.81
CA GLU A 68 -10.68 15.97 1.92
C GLU A 68 -10.27 15.30 3.23
N LEU A 69 -10.78 14.10 3.49
CA LEU A 69 -10.48 13.39 4.72
C LEU A 69 -9.05 12.84 4.72
N ALA A 70 -8.57 12.31 3.59
CA ALA A 70 -7.18 11.93 3.41
C ALA A 70 -6.22 13.12 3.60
N PHE A 71 -6.61 14.30 3.11
CA PHE A 71 -5.84 15.53 3.32
C PHE A 71 -5.78 15.93 4.80
N LYS A 72 -6.92 15.96 5.50
CA LYS A 72 -6.96 16.28 6.94
C LYS A 72 -6.11 15.30 7.77
N CYS A 73 -6.18 14.00 7.47
CA CYS A 73 -5.42 12.99 8.20
C CYS A 73 -3.88 13.17 8.11
N ARG A 74 -3.34 13.98 7.19
CA ARG A 74 -1.89 14.26 7.06
C ARG A 74 -1.27 14.86 8.31
N GLU A 75 -2.06 15.56 9.11
CA GLU A 75 -1.60 16.22 10.34
C GLU A 75 -1.05 15.21 11.37
N TRP A 76 -1.66 14.03 11.46
CA TRP A 76 -1.33 13.04 12.49
C TRP A 76 -1.03 11.63 11.97
N THR A 77 -1.36 11.34 10.71
CA THR A 77 -1.14 10.02 10.09
C THR A 77 0.03 10.06 9.12
N VAL A 78 0.93 9.09 9.26
CA VAL A 78 1.96 8.76 8.28
C VAL A 78 1.73 7.34 7.82
N SER A 79 1.73 7.13 6.51
CA SER A 79 1.49 5.83 5.89
C SER A 79 2.69 5.38 5.07
N SER A 80 3.20 4.16 5.28
CA SER A 80 4.21 3.56 4.41
C SER A 80 3.57 2.90 3.20
N ILE A 81 4.28 2.93 2.09
CA ILE A 81 3.93 2.21 0.87
C ILE A 81 5.19 1.50 0.36
N HIS A 82 5.17 0.19 0.18
CA HIS A 82 6.32 -0.59 -0.26
C HIS A 82 6.19 -0.97 -1.73
N GLY A 83 7.19 -0.59 -2.53
CA GLY A 83 7.31 -1.06 -3.92
C GLY A 83 6.06 -0.79 -4.74
N CYS A 84 5.47 -1.87 -5.27
CA CYS A 84 4.26 -1.83 -6.09
C CYS A 84 3.06 -2.46 -5.38
N ASP A 85 2.97 -2.35 -4.05
CA ASP A 85 1.91 -2.96 -3.25
C ASP A 85 0.51 -2.75 -3.88
N LEU A 86 -0.15 -3.88 -4.14
CA LEU A 86 -1.50 -3.95 -4.64
C LEU A 86 -2.52 -3.25 -3.72
N ILE A 87 -2.43 -3.46 -2.41
CA ILE A 87 -3.44 -3.02 -1.43
C ILE A 87 -3.46 -1.50 -1.30
N THR A 88 -2.29 -0.87 -1.30
CA THR A 88 -2.17 0.60 -1.26
C THR A 88 -2.65 1.28 -2.53
N ARG A 89 -2.80 0.53 -3.63
CA ARG A 89 -3.33 1.00 -4.92
C ARG A 89 -4.77 0.54 -5.16
N LEU A 90 -5.31 -0.32 -4.30
CA LEU A 90 -6.64 -0.92 -4.48
C LEU A 90 -7.71 0.14 -4.23
N SER A 91 -8.27 0.65 -5.32
CA SER A 91 -9.40 1.57 -5.33
C SER A 91 -10.30 1.29 -6.53
N GLY A 92 -11.56 1.72 -6.45
CA GLY A 92 -12.51 1.62 -7.54
C GLY A 92 -11.98 2.18 -8.88
N PRO A 93 -11.50 3.43 -8.92
CA PRO A 93 -10.86 4.00 -10.12
C PRO A 93 -9.67 3.20 -10.64
N CYS A 94 -8.81 2.67 -9.76
CA CYS A 94 -7.67 1.86 -10.18
C CYS A 94 -8.10 0.52 -10.79
N LEU A 95 -9.12 -0.14 -10.23
CA LEU A 95 -9.70 -1.37 -10.79
C LEU A 95 -10.41 -1.12 -12.12
N LEU A 96 -11.17 -0.02 -12.23
CA LEU A 96 -11.82 0.38 -13.48
C LEU A 96 -10.80 0.71 -14.57
N LYS A 97 -9.69 1.36 -14.21
CA LYS A 97 -8.55 1.58 -15.11
C LYS A 97 -7.92 0.26 -15.53
N LEU A 98 -7.56 -0.62 -14.59
CA LEU A 98 -6.97 -1.92 -14.89
C LEU A 98 -7.85 -2.72 -15.86
N ARG A 99 -9.17 -2.76 -15.61
CA ARG A 99 -10.13 -3.46 -16.46
C ARG A 99 -10.11 -2.94 -17.89
N ARG A 100 -10.06 -1.62 -18.08
CA ARG A 100 -9.94 -0.99 -19.42
C ARG A 100 -8.59 -1.30 -20.06
N ASP A 101 -7.49 -1.18 -19.31
CA ASP A 101 -6.15 -1.47 -19.80
C ASP A 101 -6.03 -2.93 -20.28
N LEU A 102 -6.61 -3.89 -19.55
CA LEU A 102 -6.63 -5.31 -19.94
C LEU A 102 -7.39 -5.53 -21.25
N VAL A 103 -8.56 -4.90 -21.42
CA VAL A 103 -9.32 -5.01 -22.68
C VAL A 103 -8.53 -4.38 -23.82
N ASP A 104 -7.91 -3.22 -23.62
CA ASP A 104 -7.08 -2.57 -24.64
C ASP A 104 -5.90 -3.45 -25.08
N VAL A 105 -5.20 -4.06 -24.11
CA VAL A 105 -4.11 -5.01 -24.36
C VAL A 105 -4.62 -6.24 -25.12
N LEU A 106 -5.76 -6.81 -24.75
CA LEU A 106 -6.34 -7.97 -25.43
C LEU A 106 -6.67 -7.67 -26.90
N VAL A 107 -7.23 -6.48 -27.18
CA VAL A 107 -7.60 -6.05 -28.53
C VAL A 107 -6.37 -5.86 -29.43
N ARG A 108 -5.27 -5.40 -28.83
CA ARG A 108 -4.00 -5.14 -29.51
C ARG A 108 -3.09 -6.36 -29.58
N CYS A 109 -3.40 -7.45 -28.87
CA CYS A 109 -2.50 -8.59 -28.78
C CYS A 109 -2.38 -9.32 -30.12
N LYS A 110 -1.14 -9.46 -30.61
CA LYS A 110 -0.80 -10.16 -31.86
C LYS A 110 -0.61 -11.66 -31.66
N VAL A 111 -0.37 -12.08 -30.42
CA VAL A 111 0.05 -13.44 -30.08
C VAL A 111 -1.01 -14.14 -29.25
N ASN A 112 -1.17 -15.44 -29.49
CA ASN A 112 -2.01 -16.27 -28.63
C ASN A 112 -1.31 -16.60 -27.30
N LYS A 113 -2.09 -17.10 -26.33
CA LYS A 113 -1.62 -17.43 -24.97
C LYS A 113 -0.46 -18.43 -24.96
N PHE A 114 -0.45 -19.42 -25.86
CA PHE A 114 0.60 -20.44 -25.94
C PHE A 114 1.90 -19.87 -26.50
N SER A 115 1.82 -19.03 -27.54
CA SER A 115 2.98 -18.33 -28.09
C SER A 115 3.62 -17.40 -27.06
N LEU A 116 2.82 -16.69 -26.26
CA LEU A 116 3.32 -15.88 -25.16
C LEU A 116 4.01 -16.74 -24.11
N LEU A 117 3.37 -17.82 -23.65
CA LEU A 117 3.93 -18.72 -22.64
C LEU A 117 5.26 -19.33 -23.11
N ALA A 118 5.30 -19.85 -24.34
CA ALA A 118 6.50 -20.43 -24.92
C ALA A 118 7.63 -19.40 -25.04
N ARG A 119 7.32 -18.15 -25.38
CA ARG A 119 8.32 -17.07 -25.40
C ARG A 119 8.83 -16.72 -24.00
N MET A 120 7.96 -16.74 -22.99
CA MET A 120 8.37 -16.47 -21.60
C MET A 120 9.23 -17.59 -20.99
N THR A 121 9.01 -18.84 -21.37
CA THR A 121 9.69 -20.00 -20.76
C THR A 121 10.84 -20.56 -21.59
N CYS A 122 10.80 -20.44 -22.92
CA CYS A 122 11.76 -21.08 -23.83
C CYS A 122 12.65 -20.09 -24.60
N ALA A 123 12.27 -18.81 -24.73
CA ALA A 123 13.09 -17.80 -25.39
C ALA A 123 13.76 -16.91 -24.34
N GLY A 124 15.09 -17.02 -24.19
CA GLY A 124 15.87 -16.30 -23.16
C GLY A 124 16.10 -14.81 -23.42
N GLY A 125 15.25 -14.16 -24.22
CA GLY A 125 15.37 -12.74 -24.59
C GLY A 125 14.40 -11.85 -23.79
N PRO A 126 14.74 -10.56 -23.57
CA PRO A 126 13.79 -9.60 -23.03
C PRO A 126 12.61 -9.46 -23.99
N LEU A 127 11.39 -9.53 -23.46
CA LEU A 127 10.16 -9.32 -24.22
C LEU A 127 9.84 -7.83 -24.25
N GLU A 128 9.76 -7.27 -25.45
CA GLU A 128 9.33 -5.89 -25.65
C GLU A 128 7.84 -5.82 -25.95
N GLU A 129 7.18 -4.72 -25.60
CA GLU A 129 5.73 -4.54 -25.85
C GLU A 129 5.39 -4.70 -27.33
N ALA A 130 6.26 -4.21 -28.23
CA ALA A 130 6.06 -4.26 -29.68
C ALA A 130 6.02 -5.70 -30.24
N ASP A 131 6.68 -6.66 -29.57
CA ASP A 131 6.70 -8.08 -29.96
C ASP A 131 5.35 -8.76 -29.72
N LEU A 132 4.53 -8.18 -28.83
CA LEU A 132 3.30 -8.75 -28.33
C LEU A 132 2.07 -7.95 -28.80
N LEU A 133 2.17 -6.62 -28.85
CA LEU A 133 1.04 -5.72 -29.06
C LEU A 133 1.16 -4.92 -30.36
N LEU A 134 0.02 -4.67 -30.98
CA LEU A 134 -0.15 -3.68 -32.04
C LEU A 134 -0.06 -2.26 -31.45
N PRO A 135 0.34 -1.27 -32.26
CA PRO A 135 0.24 0.13 -31.89
C PRO A 135 -1.18 0.50 -31.42
N PRO A 136 -1.33 1.50 -30.53
CA PRO A 136 -2.64 1.98 -30.11
C PRO A 136 -3.53 2.33 -31.31
N GLY A 137 -4.80 1.95 -31.26
CA GLY A 137 -5.76 2.18 -32.34
C GLY A 137 -5.69 1.16 -33.49
N GLN A 138 -4.76 0.21 -33.45
CA GLN A 138 -4.72 -0.93 -34.37
C GLN A 138 -5.17 -2.20 -33.65
N GLY A 139 -6.03 -2.98 -34.31
CA GLY A 139 -6.58 -4.23 -33.80
C GLY A 139 -7.39 -4.92 -34.90
N ALA A 140 -7.70 -6.20 -34.71
CA ALA A 140 -8.66 -6.87 -35.59
C ALA A 140 -10.01 -6.14 -35.54
N HIS A 141 -10.74 -6.12 -36.66
CA HIS A 141 -12.03 -5.43 -36.75
C HIS A 141 -13.01 -5.92 -35.67
N GLU A 142 -13.11 -7.26 -35.51
CA GLU A 142 -13.94 -7.89 -34.48
C GLU A 142 -13.52 -7.49 -33.05
N ALA A 143 -12.21 -7.54 -32.75
CA ALA A 143 -11.71 -7.14 -31.44
C ALA A 143 -12.01 -5.66 -31.13
N THR A 144 -11.94 -4.79 -32.14
CA THR A 144 -12.28 -3.36 -32.00
C THR A 144 -13.77 -3.16 -31.72
N MET A 145 -14.65 -3.95 -32.35
CA MET A 145 -16.10 -3.93 -32.05
C MET A 145 -16.37 -4.36 -30.60
N LEU A 146 -15.77 -5.47 -30.15
CA LEU A 146 -15.89 -5.93 -28.76
C LEU A 146 -15.41 -4.88 -27.76
N ARG A 147 -14.34 -4.14 -28.09
CA ARG A 147 -13.86 -3.00 -27.27
C ARG A 147 -14.92 -1.91 -27.14
N GLN A 148 -15.60 -1.56 -28.24
CA GLN A 148 -16.65 -0.54 -28.23
C GLN A 148 -17.86 -0.97 -27.40
N GLU A 149 -18.29 -2.23 -27.55
CA GLU A 149 -19.36 -2.81 -26.71
C GLU A 149 -18.98 -2.81 -25.23
N PHE A 150 -17.74 -3.19 -24.91
CA PHE A 150 -17.21 -3.11 -23.56
C PHE A 150 -17.20 -1.69 -23.01
N GLU A 151 -16.79 -0.68 -23.78
CA GLU A 151 -16.80 0.72 -23.33
C GLU A 151 -18.23 1.23 -23.07
N HIS A 152 -19.19 0.84 -23.92
CA HIS A 152 -20.61 1.16 -23.68
C HIS A 152 -21.12 0.52 -22.38
N PHE A 153 -20.84 -0.76 -22.18
CA PHE A 153 -21.19 -1.47 -20.94
C PHE A 153 -20.50 -0.85 -19.72
N HIS A 154 -19.21 -0.52 -19.84
CA HIS A 154 -18.42 0.12 -18.79
C HIS A 154 -19.03 1.45 -18.36
N ALA A 155 -19.36 2.31 -19.33
CA ALA A 155 -19.97 3.62 -19.08
C ALA A 155 -21.33 3.47 -18.39
N LYS A 156 -22.18 2.55 -18.87
CA LYS A 156 -23.48 2.24 -18.25
C LYS A 156 -23.30 1.78 -16.79
N GLN A 157 -22.39 0.86 -16.54
CA GLN A 157 -22.15 0.34 -15.18
C GLN A 157 -21.66 1.41 -14.21
N VAL A 158 -20.76 2.30 -14.66
CA VAL A 158 -20.27 3.42 -13.84
C VAL A 158 -21.40 4.42 -13.58
N SER A 159 -22.27 4.67 -14.56
CA SER A 159 -23.45 5.54 -14.40
C SER A 159 -24.46 4.97 -13.40
N GLU A 160 -24.70 3.66 -13.43
CA GLU A 160 -25.64 2.99 -12.50
C GLU A 160 -25.06 2.87 -11.08
N ARG A 161 -23.73 2.81 -10.95
CA ARG A 161 -23.03 2.61 -9.66
C ARG A 161 -21.88 3.61 -9.50
N PRO A 162 -22.18 4.92 -9.32
CA PRO A 162 -21.16 5.96 -9.30
C PRO A 162 -20.14 5.78 -8.17
N LEU A 163 -20.53 5.18 -7.05
CA LEU A 163 -19.61 4.89 -5.92
C LEU A 163 -18.47 3.94 -6.31
N MET A 164 -18.64 3.11 -7.34
CA MET A 164 -17.55 2.26 -7.87
C MET A 164 -16.42 3.09 -8.46
N ALA A 165 -16.70 4.30 -8.95
CA ALA A 165 -15.72 5.21 -9.51
C ALA A 165 -15.35 6.35 -8.54
N ALA A 166 -15.78 6.27 -7.28
CA ALA A 166 -15.47 7.30 -6.29
C ALA A 166 -13.95 7.44 -6.10
N PRO A 167 -13.38 8.66 -6.19
CA PRO A 167 -11.97 8.90 -5.98
C PRO A 167 -11.66 8.81 -4.48
N LEU A 168 -11.18 7.66 -4.07
CA LEU A 168 -10.74 7.37 -2.71
C LEU A 168 -9.22 7.25 -2.65
N PHE A 169 -8.66 7.59 -1.49
CA PHE A 169 -7.23 7.78 -1.30
C PHE A 169 -6.75 7.12 0.00
N PRO A 170 -5.47 6.69 0.04
CA PRO A 170 -4.85 6.24 1.27
C PRO A 170 -4.71 7.42 2.26
N PRO A 171 -4.72 7.14 3.57
CA PRO A 171 -4.71 8.17 4.59
C PRO A 171 -3.32 8.77 4.83
N GLY A 172 -3.30 10.05 5.22
CA GLY A 172 -2.12 10.66 5.80
C GLY A 172 -1.03 11.09 4.81
N ARG A 173 0.17 11.33 5.34
CA ARG A 173 1.38 11.60 4.54
C ARG A 173 1.98 10.28 4.08
N LEU A 174 2.25 10.15 2.79
CA LEU A 174 2.65 8.87 2.20
C LEU A 174 4.17 8.79 2.03
N LEU A 175 4.79 7.81 2.65
CA LEU A 175 6.20 7.48 2.52
C LEU A 175 6.35 6.25 1.61
N HIS A 176 6.77 6.47 0.36
CA HIS A 176 6.99 5.41 -0.61
C HIS A 176 8.42 4.85 -0.51
N LEU A 177 8.51 3.56 -0.22
CA LEU A 177 9.73 2.76 -0.20
C LEU A 177 9.93 2.18 -1.60
N ARG A 178 10.51 3.00 -2.49
CA ARG A 178 10.68 2.67 -3.90
C ARG A 178 11.92 1.82 -4.11
N ARG A 179 11.76 0.67 -4.79
CA ARG A 179 12.88 -0.14 -5.27
C ARG A 179 13.59 0.59 -6.42
N LEU A 180 14.90 0.71 -6.33
CA LEU A 180 15.76 1.28 -7.36
C LEU A 180 16.08 0.23 -8.44
N PRO A 181 16.22 0.66 -9.72
CA PRO A 181 16.61 -0.25 -10.79
C PRO A 181 18.00 -0.84 -10.50
N ALA A 182 18.13 -2.15 -10.69
CA ALA A 182 19.42 -2.82 -10.52
C ALA A 182 20.44 -2.24 -11.50
N ARG A 183 21.58 -1.75 -10.98
CA ARG A 183 22.65 -1.21 -11.81
C ARG A 183 23.30 -2.39 -12.55
N ARG A 184 23.27 -2.39 -13.89
CA ARG A 184 23.77 -3.48 -14.76
C ARG A 184 25.15 -4.04 -14.41
N SER A 185 26.00 -3.27 -13.71
CA SER A 185 27.37 -3.66 -13.33
C SER A 185 27.54 -4.11 -11.88
N ARG A 186 26.56 -3.91 -10.98
CA ARG A 186 26.66 -4.32 -9.57
C ARG A 186 25.26 -4.63 -9.02
N PRO A 187 24.98 -5.87 -8.59
CA PRO A 187 23.81 -6.11 -7.75
C PRO A 187 23.94 -5.24 -6.49
N ALA A 188 22.82 -4.70 -6.01
CA ALA A 188 22.82 -3.95 -4.75
C ALA A 188 23.37 -4.87 -3.65
N GLY A 189 24.41 -4.43 -2.94
CA GLY A 189 25.05 -5.24 -1.90
C GLY A 189 24.18 -5.37 -0.65
N SER A 190 23.23 -4.46 -0.48
CA SER A 190 22.26 -4.44 0.62
C SER A 190 20.88 -3.95 0.16
N LEU A 191 19.84 -4.24 0.96
CA LEU A 191 18.50 -3.67 0.76
C LEU A 191 18.50 -2.14 0.85
N ALA A 192 19.33 -1.57 1.72
CA ALA A 192 19.49 -0.13 1.88
C ALA A 192 19.98 0.59 0.60
N GLU A 193 20.76 -0.09 -0.25
CA GLU A 193 21.18 0.40 -1.57
C GLU A 193 20.13 0.15 -2.65
N ALA A 194 19.32 -0.89 -2.49
CA ALA A 194 18.28 -1.28 -3.43
C ALA A 194 16.99 -0.43 -3.30
N TYR A 195 16.85 0.35 -2.23
CA TYR A 195 15.64 1.12 -1.96
C TYR A 195 15.94 2.58 -1.63
N GLU A 196 14.96 3.43 -1.91
CA GLU A 196 14.89 4.81 -1.44
C GLU A 196 13.55 5.09 -0.77
N ALA A 197 13.56 5.94 0.26
CA ALA A 197 12.34 6.45 0.88
C ALA A 197 12.02 7.83 0.31
N ARG A 198 10.83 7.99 -0.25
CA ARG A 198 10.38 9.24 -0.87
C ARG A 198 8.97 9.61 -0.42
N TRP A 199 8.78 10.87 -0.04
CA TRP A 199 7.44 11.41 0.18
C TRP A 199 6.71 11.57 -1.15
N ILE A 200 5.49 11.03 -1.24
CA ILE A 200 4.64 11.16 -2.43
C ILE A 200 3.26 11.69 -2.05
N THR A 201 2.53 12.19 -3.04
CA THR A 201 1.13 12.57 -2.85
C THR A 201 0.19 11.40 -3.14
N ALA A 202 -0.99 11.41 -2.54
CA ALA A 202 -2.02 10.41 -2.84
C ALA A 202 -2.44 10.44 -4.32
N GLN A 203 -2.45 11.63 -4.94
CA GLN A 203 -2.72 11.78 -6.37
C GLN A 203 -1.64 11.12 -7.24
N GLU A 204 -0.36 11.27 -6.86
CA GLU A 204 0.77 10.63 -7.56
C GLU A 204 0.69 9.10 -7.49
N LEU A 205 0.24 8.55 -6.35
CA LEU A 205 0.04 7.11 -6.22
C LEU A 205 -1.10 6.62 -7.10
N VAL A 206 -2.27 7.27 -7.02
CA VAL A 206 -3.50 6.86 -7.71
C VAL A 206 -3.38 7.05 -9.23
N SER A 207 -2.68 8.09 -9.71
CA SER A 207 -2.53 8.35 -11.15
C SER A 207 -1.74 7.25 -11.89
N GLN A 208 -0.85 6.56 -11.18
CA GLN A 208 -0.11 5.40 -11.70
C GLN A 208 -1.01 4.17 -11.88
N GLY A 209 -2.17 4.12 -11.22
CA GLY A 209 -3.05 2.96 -11.23
C GLY A 209 -2.45 1.72 -10.57
N MET A 210 -2.91 0.56 -11.02
CA MET A 210 -2.45 -0.73 -10.55
C MET A 210 -1.19 -1.17 -11.31
N LEU A 211 -0.10 -1.43 -10.59
CA LEU A 211 1.18 -1.85 -11.17
C LEU A 211 1.33 -3.37 -11.00
N ILE A 212 1.12 -4.12 -12.08
CA ILE A 212 1.23 -5.58 -12.06
C ILE A 212 2.69 -5.96 -12.36
N ASN A 213 3.33 -6.63 -11.40
CA ASN A 213 4.65 -7.24 -11.57
C ASN A 213 4.74 -8.53 -10.75
N SER A 214 5.90 -9.17 -10.65
CA SER A 214 6.03 -10.43 -9.89
C SER A 214 5.98 -10.26 -8.38
N SER A 215 6.20 -9.05 -7.84
CA SER A 215 6.29 -8.80 -6.40
C SER A 215 5.10 -8.05 -5.81
N PHE A 216 4.26 -7.40 -6.62
CA PHE A 216 3.17 -6.50 -6.20
C PHE A 216 2.26 -7.04 -5.09
N PHE A 217 1.98 -8.36 -5.07
CA PHE A 217 1.24 -9.00 -3.99
C PHE A 217 2.11 -9.23 -2.75
N THR A 218 3.32 -9.75 -2.94
CA THR A 218 4.25 -10.04 -1.85
C THR A 218 4.86 -8.79 -1.21
N ASP A 219 4.89 -7.65 -1.92
CA ASP A 219 5.35 -6.36 -1.41
C ASP A 219 4.46 -5.89 -0.25
N HIS A 220 3.21 -6.35 -0.19
CA HIS A 220 2.30 -6.09 0.91
C HIS A 220 2.69 -6.80 2.22
N PHE A 221 3.50 -7.86 2.16
CA PHE A 221 3.73 -8.68 3.35
C PHE A 221 4.60 -7.96 4.39
N PRO A 222 4.20 -8.03 5.68
CA PRO A 222 4.81 -7.21 6.73
C PRO A 222 6.29 -7.54 6.96
N ASP A 223 6.72 -8.79 6.75
CA ASP A 223 8.13 -9.18 6.85
C ASP A 223 9.02 -8.42 5.85
N LYS A 224 8.55 -8.24 4.61
CA LYS A 224 9.29 -7.47 3.59
C LYS A 224 9.30 -5.99 3.92
N VAL A 225 8.16 -5.44 4.34
CA VAL A 225 8.04 -4.02 4.68
C VAL A 225 8.95 -3.67 5.86
N VAL A 226 8.94 -4.49 6.91
CA VAL A 226 9.82 -4.32 8.07
C VAL A 226 11.28 -4.41 7.67
N ALA A 227 11.68 -5.41 6.88
CA ALA A 227 13.07 -5.53 6.41
C ALA A 227 13.55 -4.26 5.67
N VAL A 228 12.73 -3.73 4.75
CA VAL A 228 13.08 -2.51 4.01
C VAL A 228 13.10 -1.28 4.92
N LEU A 229 12.11 -1.12 5.80
CA LEU A 229 12.05 0.01 6.73
C LEU A 229 13.23 0.01 7.70
N SER A 230 13.59 -1.14 8.27
CA SER A 230 14.74 -1.27 9.18
C SER A 230 16.04 -0.90 8.49
N GLU A 231 16.26 -1.37 7.28
CA GLU A 231 17.46 -1.08 6.49
C GLU A 231 17.57 0.40 6.10
N LEU A 232 16.46 1.01 5.67
CA LEU A 232 16.42 2.44 5.39
C LEU A 232 16.61 3.26 6.66
N ALA A 233 15.99 2.88 7.77
CA ALA A 233 16.17 3.55 9.06
C ALA A 233 17.64 3.52 9.48
N MET A 234 18.32 2.37 9.41
CA MET A 234 19.76 2.26 9.70
C MET A 234 20.60 3.15 8.79
N LYS A 235 20.34 3.14 7.47
CA LYS A 235 21.03 4.00 6.50
C LYS A 235 20.87 5.48 6.84
N TYR A 236 19.64 5.93 7.08
CA TYR A 236 19.37 7.33 7.39
C TYR A 236 19.89 7.73 8.77
N SER A 237 19.83 6.85 9.78
CA SER A 237 20.44 7.08 11.09
C SER A 237 21.97 7.17 11.02
N ALA A 238 22.64 6.30 10.25
CA ALA A 238 24.08 6.35 10.05
C ALA A 238 24.51 7.63 9.31
N SER A 239 23.77 8.03 8.27
CA SER A 239 23.99 9.31 7.58
C SER A 239 23.71 10.52 8.48
N SER A 240 22.69 10.42 9.34
CA SER A 240 22.38 11.40 10.37
C SER A 240 23.41 11.41 11.49
N THR A 241 24.21 10.37 11.70
CA THR A 241 25.26 10.36 12.74
C THR A 241 26.46 11.24 12.34
N GLN A 242 26.57 11.68 11.08
CA GLN A 242 27.41 12.83 10.70
C GLN A 242 26.79 14.19 11.06
N MET A 243 25.53 14.25 11.51
CA MET A 243 24.81 15.51 11.81
C MET A 243 24.02 15.54 13.14
N SER A 244 23.88 14.43 13.88
CA SER A 244 23.34 14.41 15.24
C SER A 244 23.82 13.16 16.01
N ARG A 245 24.81 13.36 16.89
CA ARG A 245 25.01 12.49 18.05
C ARG A 245 23.87 12.77 19.04
N SER A 246 22.86 11.90 19.06
CA SER A 246 22.16 11.45 20.27
C SER A 246 20.87 10.78 19.85
N TYR A 247 20.78 9.46 19.98
CA TYR A 247 19.64 8.72 20.53
C TYR A 247 20.09 7.25 20.61
N SER A 248 20.56 6.85 21.78
CA SER A 248 20.95 5.48 22.10
C SER A 248 19.74 4.75 22.67
N PHE A 249 19.34 3.64 22.05
CA PHE A 249 18.46 2.66 22.67
C PHE A 249 19.32 1.45 23.03
N SER A 250 19.42 1.13 24.32
CA SER A 250 20.21 0.01 24.83
C SER A 250 19.55 -1.32 24.47
N SER A 251 20.18 -2.11 23.60
CA SER A 251 19.84 -3.51 23.37
C SER A 251 20.21 -4.37 24.57
N GLY A 252 19.24 -4.58 25.46
CA GLY A 252 19.34 -5.51 26.58
C GLY A 252 18.14 -6.46 26.60
N ALA A 253 17.92 -7.24 25.55
CA ALA A 253 16.93 -8.33 25.54
C ALA A 253 17.14 -9.30 24.36
N ILE A 254 18.30 -9.95 24.28
CA ILE A 254 18.38 -11.28 23.66
C ILE A 254 19.11 -12.15 24.67
N GLY A 255 18.31 -12.84 25.49
CA GLY A 255 18.79 -13.80 26.46
C GLY A 255 19.50 -14.95 25.76
N GLY A 256 20.73 -15.24 26.21
CA GLY A 256 21.44 -16.45 25.87
C GLY A 256 20.70 -17.68 26.41
N GLY A 257 20.22 -18.52 25.50
CA GLY A 257 19.83 -19.89 25.82
C GLY A 257 21.09 -20.75 25.87
N GLY A 258 21.45 -21.14 27.08
CA GLY A 258 22.63 -21.93 27.39
C GLY A 258 22.58 -23.36 26.85
N ASN A 259 23.78 -23.87 26.60
CA ASN A 259 24.12 -25.25 26.36
C ASN A 259 24.01 -26.07 27.67
N GLY A 260 23.52 -27.31 27.62
CA GLY A 260 23.62 -28.25 28.74
C GLY A 260 22.64 -29.43 28.69
N GLY A 261 23.14 -30.61 28.36
CA GLY A 261 22.44 -31.90 28.43
C GLY A 261 22.88 -32.86 27.35
#